data_AF-A0A1M7DIS3-F1
#
_entry.id   AF-A0A1M7DIS3-F1
#
_cell.length_a   1.000
_cell.length_b   1.000
_cell.length_c   1.000
_cell.angle_alpha   90.00
_cell.angle_beta   90.00
_cell.angle_gamma   90.00
#
_symmetry.space_group_name_H-M   'P 1'
#
loop_
_entity.id
_entity.type
_entity.pdbx_description
1 polymer ?
#
loop_
_entity_poly.entity_id
_entity_poly.type
_entity_poly.pdbx_seq_one_letter_code
_entity_poly.pdbx_strand_id
1 'polypeptide(L)'
;MKYNAIERESWLESIHPHYKDQLFHHEPVLHPSHIIHFDFFEKKEIVSEYISPSKICGLEYAWAYNCPAYKSKEWRMKWIEMIHSLKRLHWVIDNFKTRAEVVAHIHENKEPKSVMQFGDHYFTTGGQHRLCLAKFLDVDQVKVSVHKYVLDRDLFKREMTLNRYLPKLEELGLVSKLYKTNLDYNFIGLDTADNITFMKKEFVKFLVGRCEELQSSPLKGLKNSLKVYFSTEKTSHIDYEHELYKLDPILRKQLTFMNRKNK
;
A
#
# COMPACT_ATOMS: atom_id res chain seq x y z
N MET A 1 16.42 2.10 -30.93
CA MET A 1 15.50 3.26 -30.97
C MET A 1 15.88 4.10 -32.18
N LYS A 2 14.92 4.61 -32.96
CA LYS A 2 15.18 5.41 -34.18
C LYS A 2 15.70 6.82 -33.87
N TYR A 3 15.15 7.46 -32.85
CA TYR A 3 15.53 8.81 -32.40
C TYR A 3 16.23 8.76 -31.03
N ASN A 4 17.32 9.51 -30.91
CA ASN A 4 18.05 9.74 -29.66
C ASN A 4 17.33 10.76 -28.76
N ALA A 5 17.89 11.06 -27.58
CA ALA A 5 17.29 11.99 -26.62
C ALA A 5 17.12 13.41 -27.19
N ILE A 6 18.19 13.98 -27.74
CA ILE A 6 18.22 15.34 -28.30
C ILE A 6 17.20 15.51 -29.42
N GLU A 7 17.06 14.51 -30.29
CA GLU A 7 16.08 14.53 -31.39
C GLU A 7 14.63 14.50 -30.87
N ARG A 8 14.37 13.76 -29.79
CA ARG A 8 13.05 13.70 -29.16
C ARG A 8 12.70 15.00 -28.46
N GLU A 9 13.65 15.60 -27.76
CA GLU A 9 13.46 16.92 -27.11
C GLU A 9 13.24 18.01 -28.15
N SER A 10 14.08 18.06 -29.19
CA SER A 10 13.92 19.00 -30.31
C SER A 10 12.53 18.89 -30.96
N TRP A 11 12.02 17.67 -31.13
CA TRP A 11 10.67 17.46 -31.62
C TRP A 11 9.61 17.99 -30.65
N LEU A 12 9.71 17.71 -29.34
CA LEU A 12 8.78 18.23 -28.34
C LEU A 12 8.78 19.76 -28.31
N GLU A 13 9.95 20.39 -28.34
CA GLU A 13 10.10 21.84 -28.40
C GLU A 13 9.40 22.43 -29.65
N SER A 14 9.53 21.75 -30.79
CA SER A 14 8.91 22.21 -32.04
C SER A 14 7.38 22.19 -32.02
N ILE A 15 6.76 21.29 -31.24
CA ILE A 15 5.30 21.17 -31.13
C ILE A 15 4.75 21.78 -29.83
N HIS A 16 5.60 22.17 -28.89
CA HIS A 16 5.20 22.82 -27.64
C HIS A 16 6.24 23.89 -27.25
N PRO A 17 6.05 25.15 -27.69
CA PRO A 17 7.02 26.22 -27.46
C PRO A 17 7.35 26.49 -25.99
N HIS A 18 6.42 26.20 -25.07
CA HIS A 18 6.58 26.36 -23.61
C HIS A 18 7.17 25.13 -22.92
N TYR A 19 7.65 24.14 -23.68
CA TYR A 19 8.26 22.94 -23.14
C TYR A 19 9.36 23.24 -22.12
N LYS A 20 10.23 24.22 -22.38
CA LYS A 20 11.34 24.59 -21.49
C LYS A 20 10.90 25.24 -20.18
N ASP A 21 9.67 25.77 -20.12
CA ASP A 21 9.14 26.42 -18.93
C ASP A 21 8.60 25.39 -17.92
N GLN A 22 8.50 24.12 -18.31
CA GLN A 22 7.95 23.05 -17.48
C GLN A 22 8.97 22.58 -16.41
N LEU A 23 8.63 22.81 -15.15
CA LEU A 23 9.52 22.49 -14.01
C LEU A 23 9.60 20.98 -13.70
N PHE A 24 8.61 20.20 -14.13
CA PHE A 24 8.49 18.79 -13.72
C PHE A 24 9.47 17.85 -14.44
N HIS A 25 10.20 18.30 -15.46
CA HIS A 25 11.09 17.44 -16.27
C HIS A 25 12.10 16.67 -15.41
N HIS A 26 12.59 17.29 -14.35
CA HIS A 26 13.57 16.72 -13.43
C HIS A 26 12.96 16.10 -12.18
N GLU A 27 11.64 16.15 -12.03
CA GLU A 27 10.95 15.47 -10.94
C GLU A 27 10.99 13.95 -11.13
N PRO A 28 11.04 13.18 -10.02
CA PRO A 28 11.00 11.73 -10.08
C PRO A 28 9.63 11.24 -10.57
N VAL A 29 9.65 10.25 -11.45
CA VAL A 29 8.47 9.47 -11.83
C VAL A 29 8.19 8.48 -10.71
N LEU A 30 7.11 8.71 -9.98
CA LEU A 30 6.77 7.89 -8.83
C LEU A 30 6.21 6.53 -9.25
N HIS A 31 6.37 5.54 -8.37
CA HIS A 31 5.70 4.25 -8.44
C HIS A 31 4.67 4.18 -7.31
N PRO A 32 3.51 3.52 -7.47
CA PRO A 32 2.51 3.42 -6.39
C PRO A 32 3.08 2.88 -5.08
N SER A 33 4.07 1.98 -5.12
CA SER A 33 4.73 1.46 -3.92
C SER A 33 5.56 2.49 -3.12
N HIS A 34 5.75 3.70 -3.65
CA HIS A 34 6.36 4.81 -2.91
C HIS A 34 5.36 5.53 -2.00
N ILE A 35 4.05 5.25 -2.15
CA ILE A 35 3.02 5.78 -1.26
C ILE A 35 3.22 5.18 0.13
N ILE A 36 3.29 6.06 1.13
CA ILE A 36 3.40 5.65 2.52
C ILE A 36 2.16 4.82 2.88
N HIS A 37 2.37 3.64 3.47
CA HIS A 37 1.29 2.71 3.83
C HIS A 37 0.47 2.23 2.63
N PHE A 38 1.09 2.10 1.45
CA PHE A 38 0.45 1.60 0.22
C PHE A 38 -0.39 0.34 0.42
N ASP A 39 0.11 -0.63 1.21
CA ASP A 39 -0.57 -1.91 1.45
C ASP A 39 -1.93 -1.78 2.16
N PHE A 40 -2.25 -0.60 2.71
CA PHE A 40 -3.51 -0.30 3.39
C PHE A 40 -4.53 0.40 2.49
N PHE A 41 -4.22 0.60 1.21
CA PHE A 41 -5.15 1.17 0.26
C PHE A 41 -5.91 0.09 -0.49
N GLU A 42 -7.23 0.21 -0.50
CA GLU A 42 -8.11 -0.69 -1.24
C GLU A 42 -8.75 0.01 -2.43
N LYS A 43 -8.99 -0.77 -3.50
CA LYS A 43 -9.70 -0.28 -4.68
C LYS A 43 -11.18 -0.17 -4.35
N LYS A 44 -11.71 1.05 -4.33
CA LYS A 44 -13.11 1.33 -4.00
C LYS A 44 -14.04 1.32 -5.21
N GLU A 45 -13.60 1.95 -6.29
CA GLU A 45 -14.43 2.08 -7.50
C GLU A 45 -13.60 2.23 -8.79
N ILE A 46 -14.28 2.04 -9.92
CA ILE A 46 -13.78 2.34 -11.27
C ILE A 46 -14.77 3.27 -11.93
N VAL A 47 -14.30 4.44 -12.35
CA VAL A 47 -15.15 5.46 -12.98
C VAL A 47 -14.45 6.04 -14.20
N SER A 48 -15.23 6.49 -15.20
CA SER A 48 -14.67 7.21 -16.33
C SER A 48 -14.78 8.72 -16.08
N GLU A 49 -13.62 9.38 -16.01
CA GLU A 49 -13.53 10.81 -15.68
C GLU A 49 -12.54 11.53 -16.60
N TYR A 50 -12.69 12.83 -16.71
CA TYR A 50 -11.67 13.71 -17.29
C TYR A 50 -10.73 14.15 -16.18
N ILE A 51 -9.44 13.86 -16.35
CA ILE A 51 -8.39 14.28 -15.41
C ILE A 51 -7.43 15.25 -16.08
N SER A 52 -6.80 16.12 -15.29
CA SER A 52 -5.66 16.89 -15.78
C SER A 52 -4.39 16.03 -15.77
N PRO A 53 -3.69 15.85 -16.91
CA PRO A 53 -2.40 15.18 -16.99
C PRO A 53 -1.32 15.75 -16.06
N SER A 54 -1.41 17.03 -15.69
CA SER A 54 -0.46 17.66 -14.77
C SER A 54 -0.43 16.97 -13.40
N LYS A 55 -1.59 16.45 -12.93
CA LYS A 55 -1.73 15.71 -11.67
C LYS A 55 -1.17 14.28 -11.71
N ILE A 56 -0.74 13.81 -12.89
CA ILE A 56 -0.05 12.53 -13.02
C ILE A 56 1.36 12.69 -12.45
N CYS A 57 1.65 11.94 -11.39
CA CYS A 57 2.95 11.96 -10.71
C CYS A 57 3.77 10.70 -10.96
N GLY A 58 3.18 9.66 -11.56
CA GLY A 58 3.86 8.38 -11.70
C GLY A 58 3.20 7.36 -12.61
N LEU A 59 3.70 6.12 -12.54
CA LEU A 59 3.22 4.99 -13.33
C LEU A 59 3.44 3.64 -12.63
N GLU A 60 2.48 2.72 -12.80
CA GLU A 60 2.50 1.37 -12.23
C GLU A 60 3.24 0.36 -13.13
N TYR A 61 3.11 0.47 -14.46
CA TYR A 61 3.72 -0.46 -15.45
C TYR A 61 5.23 -0.20 -15.63
N ALA A 62 5.89 -0.17 -14.50
CA ALA A 62 7.28 0.10 -14.30
C ALA A 62 8.18 -1.01 -14.89
N TRP A 63 7.69 -2.25 -14.99
CA TRP A 63 8.41 -3.39 -15.58
C TRP A 63 9.06 -3.13 -16.96
N ALA A 64 8.49 -2.25 -17.78
CA ALA A 64 9.06 -1.89 -19.09
C ALA A 64 9.86 -0.56 -19.12
N TYR A 65 9.78 0.27 -18.07
CA TYR A 65 10.35 1.62 -18.02
C TYR A 65 10.95 1.98 -16.65
N ASN A 66 10.14 1.98 -15.58
CA ASN A 66 10.46 2.48 -14.24
C ASN A 66 10.52 1.40 -13.13
N CYS A 67 10.97 0.17 -13.42
CA CYS A 67 10.81 -1.02 -12.54
C CYS A 67 11.66 -0.94 -11.27
N PRO A 68 11.05 -0.79 -10.06
CA PRO A 68 11.82 -0.77 -8.83
C PRO A 68 12.47 -2.13 -8.51
N ALA A 69 11.90 -3.24 -9.00
CA ALA A 69 12.37 -4.60 -8.69
C ALA A 69 13.80 -4.89 -9.18
N TYR A 70 14.27 -4.17 -10.20
CA TYR A 70 15.61 -4.35 -10.79
C TYR A 70 16.54 -3.17 -10.54
N LYS A 71 16.18 -2.29 -9.61
CA LYS A 71 16.90 -1.04 -9.34
C LYS A 71 17.15 -0.89 -7.83
N SER A 72 18.14 -0.08 -7.47
CA SER A 72 18.36 0.23 -6.06
C SER A 72 17.14 0.97 -5.49
N LYS A 73 16.91 0.85 -4.18
CA LYS A 73 15.80 1.52 -3.47
C LYS A 73 15.84 3.04 -3.60
N GLU A 74 16.98 3.61 -3.95
CA GLU A 74 17.22 5.06 -4.09
C GLU A 74 17.14 5.55 -5.54
N TRP A 75 17.19 4.65 -6.53
CA TRP A 75 17.13 5.04 -7.93
C TRP A 75 15.74 5.58 -8.28
N ARG A 76 15.70 6.73 -8.96
CA ARG A 76 14.46 7.37 -9.43
C ARG A 76 14.65 7.84 -10.87
N MET A 77 13.85 7.29 -11.79
CA MET A 77 13.74 7.83 -13.15
C MET A 77 13.11 9.22 -13.09
N LYS A 78 13.65 10.18 -13.85
CA LYS A 78 13.06 11.51 -14.05
C LYS A 78 12.08 11.51 -15.22
N TRP A 79 11.14 12.45 -15.25
CA TRP A 79 10.18 12.56 -16.37
C TRP A 79 10.86 12.72 -17.73
N ILE A 80 11.96 13.48 -17.79
CA ILE A 80 12.75 13.66 -19.01
C ILE A 80 13.36 12.32 -19.50
N GLU A 81 13.83 11.48 -18.59
CA GLU A 81 14.34 10.16 -18.93
C GLU A 81 13.20 9.23 -19.37
N MET A 82 12.02 9.38 -18.76
CA MET A 82 10.83 8.61 -19.13
C MET A 82 10.41 8.89 -20.57
N ILE A 83 10.32 10.16 -21.00
CA ILE A 83 9.94 10.50 -22.37
C ILE A 83 10.98 9.98 -23.39
N HIS A 84 12.27 10.01 -23.04
CA HIS A 84 13.34 9.42 -23.87
C HIS A 84 13.28 7.90 -23.94
N SER A 85 12.74 7.25 -22.91
CA SER A 85 12.66 5.78 -22.86
C SER A 85 11.42 5.22 -23.58
N LEU A 86 10.40 6.04 -23.89
CA LEU A 86 9.16 5.57 -24.51
C LEU A 86 9.41 4.82 -25.82
N LYS A 87 9.05 3.53 -25.85
CA LYS A 87 9.37 2.62 -26.96
C LYS A 87 8.66 3.00 -28.27
N ARG A 88 7.41 3.49 -28.22
CA ARG A 88 6.60 3.83 -29.40
C ARG A 88 6.63 5.33 -29.75
N LEU A 89 7.45 6.14 -29.06
CA LEU A 89 7.53 7.57 -29.37
C LEU A 89 8.00 7.83 -30.81
N HIS A 90 8.92 7.01 -31.33
CA HIS A 90 9.37 7.12 -32.72
C HIS A 90 8.22 7.04 -33.73
N TRP A 91 7.22 6.19 -33.48
CA TRP A 91 6.04 6.07 -34.34
C TRP A 91 5.18 7.33 -34.27
N VAL A 92 5.03 7.94 -33.08
CA VAL A 92 4.31 9.21 -32.92
C VAL A 92 5.02 10.33 -33.69
N ILE A 93 6.35 10.45 -33.56
CA ILE A 93 7.18 11.42 -34.28
C ILE A 93 7.04 11.26 -35.80
N ASP A 94 7.03 10.01 -36.28
CA ASP A 94 6.92 9.70 -37.70
C ASP A 94 5.56 10.11 -38.29
N ASN A 95 4.47 9.96 -37.53
CA ASN A 95 3.10 10.10 -38.03
C ASN A 95 2.41 11.43 -37.69
N PHE A 96 2.87 12.18 -36.68
CA PHE A 96 2.23 13.43 -36.25
C PHE A 96 3.27 14.56 -36.20
N LYS A 97 2.98 15.66 -36.90
CA LYS A 97 3.92 16.78 -37.10
C LYS A 97 3.55 18.02 -36.29
N THR A 98 2.30 18.12 -35.86
CA THR A 98 1.78 19.27 -35.11
C THR A 98 1.27 18.87 -33.74
N ARG A 99 1.20 19.85 -32.82
CA ARG A 99 0.57 19.66 -31.50
C ARG A 99 -0.85 19.12 -31.63
N ALA A 100 -1.64 19.69 -32.54
CA ALA A 100 -3.04 19.35 -32.73
C ALA A 100 -3.23 17.87 -33.11
N GLU A 101 -2.38 17.36 -34.02
CA GLU A 101 -2.41 15.95 -34.43
C GLU A 101 -2.06 15.00 -33.27
N VAL A 102 -1.06 15.35 -32.46
CA VAL A 102 -0.68 14.54 -31.29
C VAL A 102 -1.78 14.56 -30.24
N VAL A 103 -2.40 15.72 -29.99
CA VAL A 103 -3.54 15.85 -29.07
C VAL A 103 -4.73 15.04 -29.57
N ALA A 104 -5.08 15.12 -30.86
CA ALA A 104 -6.11 14.29 -31.46
C ALA A 104 -5.83 12.80 -31.26
N HIS A 105 -4.59 12.35 -31.51
CA HIS A 105 -4.18 10.97 -31.24
C HIS A 105 -4.36 10.56 -29.78
N ILE A 106 -4.06 11.45 -28.82
CA ILE A 106 -4.27 11.19 -27.39
C ILE A 106 -5.75 10.94 -27.08
N HIS A 107 -6.65 11.72 -27.68
CA HIS A 107 -8.10 11.64 -27.44
C HIS A 107 -8.78 10.51 -28.20
N GLU A 108 -8.48 10.34 -29.48
CA GLU A 108 -9.25 9.53 -30.43
C GLU A 108 -8.77 8.07 -30.52
N ASN A 109 -7.54 7.78 -30.08
CA ASN A 109 -7.02 6.43 -30.14
C ASN A 109 -7.88 5.46 -29.29
N LYS A 110 -8.32 4.36 -29.93
CA LYS A 110 -9.24 3.36 -29.38
C LYS A 110 -8.71 2.58 -28.17
N GLU A 111 -7.40 2.51 -27.98
CA GLU A 111 -6.84 1.83 -26.81
C GLU A 111 -7.26 2.60 -25.54
N PRO A 112 -7.68 1.93 -24.46
CA PRO A 112 -8.08 2.60 -23.24
C PRO A 112 -6.90 3.31 -22.56
N LYS A 113 -7.22 4.39 -21.84
CA LYS A 113 -6.31 5.07 -20.92
C LYS A 113 -6.81 4.83 -19.51
N SER A 114 -5.93 4.42 -18.60
CA SER A 114 -6.31 4.13 -17.22
C SER A 114 -5.27 4.61 -16.22
N VAL A 115 -5.76 4.98 -15.04
CA VAL A 115 -4.94 5.48 -13.93
C VAL A 115 -5.41 4.89 -12.60
N MET A 116 -4.50 4.75 -11.65
CA MET A 116 -4.83 4.63 -10.23
C MET A 116 -4.85 6.02 -9.61
N GLN A 117 -5.83 6.28 -8.75
CA GLN A 117 -5.94 7.52 -7.99
C GLN A 117 -5.78 7.24 -6.50
N PHE A 118 -4.89 8.00 -5.86
CA PHE A 118 -4.70 8.02 -4.42
C PHE A 118 -4.78 9.47 -3.95
N GLY A 119 -5.93 9.88 -3.38
CA GLY A 119 -6.20 11.29 -3.10
C GLY A 119 -6.17 12.13 -4.40
N ASP A 120 -5.32 13.16 -4.43
CA ASP A 120 -5.15 14.04 -5.60
C ASP A 120 -4.07 13.56 -6.60
N HIS A 121 -3.44 12.42 -6.33
CA HIS A 121 -2.33 11.90 -7.13
C HIS A 121 -2.79 10.78 -8.09
N TYR A 122 -2.32 10.84 -9.33
CA TYR A 122 -2.62 9.84 -10.36
C TYR A 122 -1.36 9.11 -10.83
N PHE A 123 -1.51 7.80 -11.02
CA PHE A 123 -0.47 6.91 -11.54
C PHE A 123 -0.99 6.20 -12.79
N THR A 124 -0.26 6.27 -13.90
CA THR A 124 -0.71 5.65 -15.15
C THR A 124 -0.55 4.13 -15.13
N THR A 125 -1.62 3.43 -15.50
CA THR A 125 -1.66 1.96 -15.61
C THR A 125 -1.87 1.49 -17.04
N GLY A 126 -2.54 2.31 -17.87
CA GLY A 126 -2.81 2.04 -19.28
C GLY A 126 -2.75 3.30 -20.13
N GLY A 127 -2.36 3.17 -21.41
CA GLY A 127 -2.20 4.31 -22.31
C GLY A 127 -1.06 5.26 -21.93
N GLN A 128 -0.03 4.75 -21.24
CA GLN A 128 1.04 5.53 -20.63
C GLN A 128 1.76 6.47 -21.60
N HIS A 129 1.95 6.07 -22.85
CA HIS A 129 2.64 6.90 -23.85
C HIS A 129 1.81 8.14 -24.16
N ARG A 130 0.50 7.97 -24.32
CA ARG A 130 -0.44 9.07 -24.57
C ARG A 130 -0.60 9.96 -23.34
N LEU A 131 -0.66 9.39 -22.14
CA LEU A 131 -0.77 10.17 -20.90
C LEU A 131 0.53 10.92 -20.55
N CYS A 132 1.69 10.32 -20.80
CA CYS A 132 2.98 10.99 -20.68
C CYS A 132 3.08 12.15 -21.67
N LEU A 133 2.74 11.92 -22.95
CA LEU A 133 2.68 12.99 -23.95
C LEU A 133 1.67 14.07 -23.58
N ALA A 134 0.50 13.70 -23.06
CA ALA A 134 -0.50 14.68 -22.60
C ALA A 134 0.04 15.60 -21.49
N LYS A 135 0.86 15.06 -20.58
CA LYS A 135 1.56 15.83 -19.54
C LYS A 135 2.62 16.76 -20.16
N PHE A 136 3.45 16.26 -21.08
CA PHE A 136 4.49 17.04 -21.75
C PHE A 136 3.95 18.13 -22.70
N LEU A 137 2.76 17.94 -23.25
CA LEU A 137 2.12 18.91 -24.16
C LEU A 137 1.15 19.87 -23.45
N ASP A 138 1.09 19.80 -22.11
CA ASP A 138 0.19 20.57 -21.25
C ASP A 138 -1.26 20.53 -21.78
N VAL A 139 -1.77 19.31 -21.97
CA VAL A 139 -3.17 19.10 -22.37
C VAL A 139 -4.06 19.30 -21.16
N ASP A 140 -5.07 20.16 -21.25
CA ASP A 140 -5.91 20.53 -20.10
C ASP A 140 -6.53 19.33 -19.39
N GLN A 141 -7.17 18.45 -20.17
CA GLN A 141 -7.89 17.29 -19.66
C GLN A 141 -7.86 16.11 -20.63
N VAL A 142 -7.85 14.90 -20.08
CA VAL A 142 -7.95 13.65 -20.84
C VAL A 142 -8.94 12.70 -20.19
N LYS A 143 -9.81 12.09 -20.99
CA LYS A 143 -10.75 11.06 -20.50
C LYS A 143 -10.03 9.76 -20.23
N VAL A 144 -10.16 9.23 -19.02
CA VAL A 144 -9.51 7.99 -18.57
C VAL A 144 -10.46 7.14 -17.73
N SER A 145 -10.11 5.86 -17.54
CA SER A 145 -10.67 5.00 -16.49
C SER A 145 -9.86 5.19 -15.21
N VAL A 146 -10.47 5.79 -14.20
CA VAL A 146 -9.87 6.05 -12.89
C VAL A 146 -10.23 4.92 -11.93
N HIS A 147 -9.21 4.22 -11.43
CA HIS A 147 -9.34 3.25 -10.34
C HIS A 147 -9.07 3.99 -9.04
N LYS A 148 -10.10 4.27 -8.24
CA LYS A 148 -9.95 5.04 -7.00
C LYS A 148 -9.56 4.13 -5.85
N TYR A 149 -8.46 4.48 -5.19
CA TYR A 149 -7.96 3.80 -4.01
C TYR A 149 -8.16 4.67 -2.77
N VAL A 150 -8.64 4.05 -1.70
CA VAL A 150 -8.90 4.72 -0.41
C VAL A 150 -8.16 3.97 0.68
N LEU A 151 -7.61 4.73 1.63
CA LEU A 151 -6.97 4.15 2.81
C LEU A 151 -8.02 3.47 3.70
N ASP A 152 -7.89 2.17 3.90
CA ASP A 152 -8.61 1.43 4.94
C ASP A 152 -8.04 1.86 6.31
N ARG A 153 -8.74 2.80 6.94
CA ARG A 153 -8.35 3.38 8.22
C ARG A 153 -8.43 2.37 9.36
N ASP A 154 -9.37 1.44 9.30
CA ASP A 154 -9.59 0.47 10.37
C ASP A 154 -8.51 -0.60 10.33
N LEU A 155 -8.20 -1.14 9.14
CA LEU A 155 -7.05 -2.01 8.92
C LEU A 155 -5.75 -1.32 9.34
N PHE A 156 -5.53 -0.08 8.88
CA PHE A 156 -4.34 0.69 9.23
C PHE A 156 -4.18 0.83 10.75
N LYS A 157 -5.23 1.31 11.44
CA LYS A 157 -5.20 1.49 12.90
C LYS A 157 -4.95 0.17 13.63
N ARG A 158 -5.60 -0.92 13.19
CA ARG A 158 -5.45 -2.26 13.76
C ARG A 158 -4.00 -2.74 13.69
N GLU A 159 -3.41 -2.70 12.50
CA GLU A 159 -2.04 -3.20 12.29
C GLU A 159 -0.99 -2.28 12.92
N MET A 160 -1.17 -0.96 12.89
CA MET A 160 -0.27 -0.04 13.60
C MET A 160 -0.32 -0.24 15.12
N THR A 161 -1.49 -0.59 15.66
CA THR A 161 -1.63 -0.96 17.08
C THR A 161 -0.90 -2.28 17.35
N LEU A 162 -1.10 -3.31 16.53
CA LEU A 162 -0.37 -4.58 16.67
C LEU A 162 1.14 -4.37 16.61
N ASN A 163 1.65 -3.66 15.61
CA ASN A 163 3.08 -3.39 15.44
C ASN A 163 3.70 -2.69 16.65
N ARG A 164 2.96 -1.79 17.31
CA ARG A 164 3.41 -1.12 18.54
C ARG A 164 3.59 -2.11 19.71
N TYR A 165 2.71 -3.09 19.84
CA TYR A 165 2.72 -4.05 20.94
C TYR A 165 3.49 -5.33 20.62
N LEU A 166 3.85 -5.56 19.35
CA LEU A 166 4.50 -6.78 18.89
C LEU A 166 5.81 -7.11 19.66
N PRO A 167 6.73 -6.16 19.92
CA PRO A 167 7.94 -6.47 20.69
C PRO A 167 7.65 -7.03 22.08
N LYS A 168 6.63 -6.49 22.77
CA LYS A 168 6.24 -6.96 24.10
C LYS A 168 5.60 -8.35 24.03
N LEU A 169 4.79 -8.62 23.02
CA LEU A 169 4.20 -9.94 22.82
C LEU A 169 5.25 -11.02 22.51
N GLU A 170 6.31 -10.64 21.81
CA GLU A 170 7.46 -11.50 21.54
C GLU A 170 8.26 -11.80 22.81
N GLU A 171 8.52 -10.79 23.64
CA GLU A 171 9.14 -10.96 24.97
C GLU A 171 8.33 -11.93 25.85
N LEU A 172 7.01 -11.85 25.78
CA LEU A 172 6.08 -12.72 26.53
C LEU A 172 5.90 -14.12 25.90
N GLY A 173 6.54 -14.39 24.77
CA GLY A 173 6.40 -15.65 24.03
C GLY A 173 4.96 -15.96 23.62
N LEU A 174 4.12 -14.94 23.44
CA LEU A 174 2.68 -15.10 23.21
C LEU A 174 2.30 -15.18 21.74
N VAL A 175 3.17 -14.78 20.79
CA VAL A 175 2.76 -14.64 19.39
C VAL A 175 3.54 -15.58 18.47
N SER A 176 2.79 -16.42 17.77
CA SER A 176 3.32 -17.28 16.69
C SER A 176 3.79 -16.44 15.49
N LYS A 177 4.90 -16.86 14.87
CA LYS A 177 5.50 -16.18 13.71
C LYS A 177 4.54 -16.04 12.52
N LEU A 178 3.60 -16.96 12.35
CA LEU A 178 2.71 -17.02 11.19
C LEU A 178 1.75 -15.81 11.09
N TYR A 179 1.34 -15.25 12.24
CA TYR A 179 0.25 -14.26 12.30
C TYR A 179 0.72 -12.81 12.48
N LYS A 180 2.04 -12.58 12.53
CA LYS A 180 2.61 -11.29 12.93
C LYS A 180 2.39 -10.16 11.91
N THR A 181 2.46 -10.49 10.62
CA THR A 181 2.59 -9.48 9.54
C THR A 181 1.66 -9.71 8.37
N ASN A 182 0.75 -10.69 8.46
CA ASN A 182 -0.21 -10.96 7.40
C ASN A 182 -1.47 -10.09 7.62
N LEU A 183 -1.77 -9.25 6.63
CA LEU A 183 -2.90 -8.30 6.62
C LEU A 183 -4.25 -9.01 6.45
N ASP A 184 -4.27 -10.20 5.83
CA ASP A 184 -5.46 -11.01 5.56
C ASP A 184 -6.08 -11.57 6.84
N TYR A 185 -5.30 -11.70 7.92
CA TYR A 185 -5.78 -12.16 9.21
C TYR A 185 -6.14 -10.98 10.11
N ASN A 186 -7.39 -10.96 10.60
CA ASN A 186 -7.86 -10.02 11.62
C ASN A 186 -7.59 -10.51 13.06
N PHE A 187 -6.92 -11.65 13.23
CA PHE A 187 -6.59 -12.27 14.51
C PHE A 187 -5.09 -12.52 14.67
N ILE A 188 -4.65 -12.71 15.92
CA ILE A 188 -3.36 -13.28 16.28
C ILE A 188 -3.58 -14.65 16.94
N GLY A 189 -2.70 -15.60 16.64
CA GLY A 189 -2.60 -16.85 17.38
C GLY A 189 -1.76 -16.67 18.64
N LEU A 190 -2.39 -16.83 19.79
CA LEU A 190 -1.75 -16.89 21.10
C LEU A 190 -1.24 -18.31 21.33
N ASP A 191 0.07 -18.47 21.27
CA ASP A 191 0.72 -19.75 21.47
C ASP A 191 0.81 -20.05 22.97
N THR A 192 0.18 -21.14 23.41
CA THR A 192 0.32 -21.64 24.78
C THR A 192 0.85 -23.06 24.76
N ALA A 193 1.43 -23.52 25.88
CA ALA A 193 2.04 -24.84 25.99
C ALA A 193 1.14 -26.01 25.52
N ASP A 194 -0.18 -25.87 25.60
CA ASP A 194 -1.13 -26.96 25.32
C ASP A 194 -1.98 -26.73 24.05
N ASN A 195 -2.12 -25.48 23.57
CA ASN A 195 -3.04 -25.13 22.48
C ASN A 195 -2.78 -23.72 21.91
N ILE A 196 -3.34 -23.42 20.74
CA ILE A 196 -3.39 -22.08 20.16
C ILE A 196 -4.78 -21.47 20.42
N THR A 197 -4.82 -20.27 20.99
CA THR A 197 -6.06 -19.47 21.07
C THR A 197 -5.96 -18.28 20.13
N PHE A 198 -6.93 -18.11 19.27
CA PHE A 198 -7.01 -16.97 18.36
C PHE A 198 -7.75 -15.82 19.03
N MET A 199 -7.22 -14.61 18.87
CA MET A 199 -7.82 -13.40 19.40
C MET A 199 -7.79 -12.32 18.34
N LYS A 200 -8.87 -11.55 18.18
CA LYS A 200 -8.85 -10.40 17.27
C LYS A 200 -7.71 -9.43 17.61
N LYS A 201 -7.03 -8.96 16.56
CA LYS A 201 -5.88 -8.04 16.66
C LYS A 201 -6.23 -6.73 17.40
N GLU A 202 -7.48 -6.28 17.33
CA GLU A 202 -7.94 -5.07 18.01
C GLU A 202 -7.78 -5.13 19.54
N PHE A 203 -7.80 -6.33 20.14
CA PHE A 203 -7.66 -6.53 21.58
C PHE A 203 -6.22 -6.61 22.06
N VAL A 204 -5.23 -6.42 21.19
CA VAL A 204 -3.80 -6.56 21.54
C VAL A 204 -3.36 -5.63 22.67
N LYS A 205 -3.90 -4.40 22.71
CA LYS A 205 -3.62 -3.45 23.80
C LYS A 205 -4.14 -3.98 25.15
N PHE A 206 -5.34 -4.54 25.15
CA PHE A 206 -5.94 -5.14 26.34
C PHE A 206 -5.11 -6.35 26.80
N LEU A 207 -4.72 -7.23 25.89
CA LEU A 207 -3.90 -8.40 26.17
C LEU A 207 -2.60 -8.04 26.90
N VAL A 208 -1.85 -7.07 26.38
CA VAL A 208 -0.58 -6.64 26.99
C VAL A 208 -0.80 -6.05 28.37
N GLY A 209 -1.72 -5.09 28.51
CA GLY A 209 -2.00 -4.47 29.81
C GLY A 209 -2.52 -5.47 30.83
N ARG A 210 -3.31 -6.46 30.40
CA ARG A 210 -3.78 -7.52 31.28
C ARG A 210 -2.66 -8.46 31.72
N CYS A 211 -1.71 -8.75 30.83
CA CYS A 211 -0.54 -9.55 31.17
C CYS A 211 0.32 -8.87 32.25
N GLU A 212 0.59 -7.57 32.09
CA GLU A 212 1.34 -6.76 33.07
C GLU A 212 0.62 -6.71 34.42
N GLU A 213 -0.71 -6.56 34.41
CA GLU A 213 -1.51 -6.58 35.63
C GLU A 213 -1.42 -7.94 36.33
N LEU A 214 -1.52 -9.06 35.60
CA LEU A 214 -1.41 -10.41 36.16
C LEU A 214 0.00 -10.72 36.67
N GLN A 215 1.05 -10.17 36.06
CA GLN A 215 2.42 -10.26 36.57
C GLN A 215 2.57 -9.54 37.91
N SER A 216 2.04 -8.32 38.02
CA SER A 216 2.10 -7.52 39.26
C SER A 216 1.19 -8.03 40.37
N SER A 217 0.08 -8.70 40.02
CA SER A 217 -0.94 -9.16 40.97
C SER A 217 -1.54 -10.50 40.52
N PRO A 218 -0.86 -11.64 40.77
CA PRO A 218 -1.25 -12.96 40.24
C PRO A 218 -2.61 -13.50 40.69
N LEU A 219 -3.18 -12.92 41.76
CA LEU A 219 -4.52 -13.24 42.27
C LEU A 219 -5.63 -12.55 41.49
N LYS A 220 -5.32 -11.45 40.79
CA LYS A 220 -6.28 -10.83 39.86
C LYS A 220 -6.58 -11.83 38.75
N GLY A 221 -7.86 -11.96 38.37
CA GLY A 221 -8.30 -12.90 37.34
C GLY A 221 -8.61 -14.33 37.81
N LEU A 222 -8.49 -14.64 39.11
CA LEU A 222 -8.97 -15.92 39.67
C LEU A 222 -10.47 -16.15 39.40
N LYS A 223 -11.31 -15.12 39.61
CA LYS A 223 -12.74 -15.16 39.32
C LYS A 223 -13.02 -15.51 37.84
N ASN A 224 -12.25 -14.92 36.93
CA ASN A 224 -12.38 -15.19 35.50
C ASN A 224 -11.89 -16.59 35.14
N SER A 225 -10.81 -17.06 35.77
CA SER A 225 -10.33 -18.44 35.62
C SER A 225 -11.40 -19.45 36.06
N LEU A 226 -12.07 -19.21 37.19
CA LEU A 226 -13.20 -20.03 37.66
C LEU A 226 -14.37 -19.97 36.69
N LYS A 227 -14.74 -18.78 36.22
CA LYS A 227 -15.81 -18.60 35.22
C LYS A 227 -15.55 -19.42 33.95
N VAL A 228 -14.30 -19.45 33.46
CA VAL A 228 -13.92 -20.27 32.29
C VAL A 228 -13.97 -21.75 32.63
N TYR A 229 -13.50 -22.16 33.81
CA TYR A 229 -13.52 -23.57 34.23
C TYR A 229 -14.94 -24.16 34.27
N PHE A 230 -15.92 -23.37 34.71
CA PHE A 230 -17.33 -23.76 34.75
C PHE A 230 -18.08 -23.48 33.44
N SER A 231 -17.43 -22.95 32.42
CA SER A 231 -18.03 -22.68 31.11
C SER A 231 -18.11 -23.95 30.27
N THR A 232 -19.24 -24.18 29.61
CA THR A 232 -19.41 -25.26 28.62
C THR A 232 -18.80 -24.89 27.25
N GLU A 233 -18.55 -23.61 27.00
CA GLU A 233 -17.93 -23.14 25.76
C GLU A 233 -16.43 -23.40 25.74
N LYS A 234 -15.99 -24.26 24.82
CA LYS A 234 -14.58 -24.46 24.46
C LYS A 234 -14.27 -23.76 23.14
N THR A 235 -14.38 -22.44 23.10
CA THR A 235 -13.95 -21.70 21.90
C THR A 235 -12.45 -21.42 21.99
N SER A 236 -11.71 -21.79 20.94
CA SER A 236 -10.32 -21.37 20.73
C SER A 236 -10.23 -19.95 20.18
N HIS A 237 -11.32 -19.17 20.26
CA HIS A 237 -11.46 -17.84 19.67
C HIS A 237 -11.97 -16.84 20.72
N ILE A 238 -11.44 -15.62 20.63
CA ILE A 238 -11.83 -14.44 21.40
C ILE A 238 -12.08 -13.31 20.38
N ASP A 239 -13.35 -13.19 20.01
CA ASP A 239 -13.80 -12.33 18.92
C ASP A 239 -14.56 -11.09 19.43
N TYR A 240 -15.00 -11.11 20.69
CA TYR A 240 -15.79 -10.03 21.29
C TYR A 240 -15.25 -9.59 22.65
N GLU A 241 -15.51 -8.34 23.03
CA GLU A 241 -15.06 -7.77 24.31
C GLU A 241 -15.55 -8.56 25.52
N HIS A 242 -16.80 -9.04 25.50
CA HIS A 242 -17.38 -9.81 26.59
C HIS A 242 -16.70 -11.17 26.81
N GLU A 243 -15.87 -11.61 25.86
CA GLU A 243 -15.09 -12.85 25.92
C GLU A 243 -13.67 -12.63 26.48
N LEU A 244 -13.22 -11.39 26.67
CA LEU A 244 -11.86 -11.08 27.12
C LEU A 244 -11.51 -11.70 28.48
N TYR A 245 -12.50 -12.05 29.30
CA TYR A 245 -12.28 -12.81 30.54
C TYR A 245 -11.64 -14.18 30.30
N LYS A 246 -11.77 -14.74 29.09
CA LYS A 246 -11.15 -16.00 28.65
C LYS A 246 -9.61 -15.89 28.61
N LEU A 247 -9.04 -14.68 28.52
CA LEU A 247 -7.59 -14.46 28.51
C LEU A 247 -6.90 -14.76 29.84
N ASP A 248 -7.56 -14.52 30.97
CA ASP A 248 -6.92 -14.67 32.29
C ASP A 248 -6.32 -16.07 32.54
N PRO A 249 -7.05 -17.19 32.34
CA PRO A 249 -6.45 -18.51 32.51
C PRO A 249 -5.32 -18.79 31.50
N ILE A 250 -5.43 -18.30 30.27
CA ILE A 250 -4.43 -18.46 29.20
C ILE A 250 -3.12 -17.76 29.60
N LEU A 251 -3.22 -16.47 29.97
CA LEU A 251 -2.08 -15.66 30.39
C LEU A 251 -1.42 -16.22 31.65
N ARG A 252 -2.20 -16.68 32.64
CA ARG A 252 -1.64 -17.27 33.87
C ARG A 252 -0.85 -18.54 33.60
N LYS A 253 -1.32 -19.41 32.70
CA LYS A 253 -0.56 -20.58 32.25
C LYS A 253 0.77 -20.16 31.60
N GLN A 254 0.72 -19.20 30.68
CA GLN A 254 1.91 -18.71 29.98
C GLN A 254 2.94 -18.09 30.94
N LEU A 255 2.50 -17.20 31.84
CA LEU A 255 3.35 -16.58 32.84
C LEU A 255 4.02 -17.61 33.75
N THR A 256 3.27 -18.65 34.16
CA THR A 256 3.82 -19.76 34.95
C THR A 256 4.90 -20.52 34.18
N PHE A 257 4.66 -20.79 32.89
CA PHE A 257 5.62 -21.47 32.02
C PHE A 257 6.90 -20.65 31.82
N MET A 258 6.80 -19.34 31.58
CA MET A 258 7.96 -18.46 31.45
C MET A 258 8.79 -18.38 32.74
N ASN A 259 8.14 -18.27 33.90
CA ASN A 259 8.83 -18.27 35.19
C ASN A 259 9.59 -19.57 35.49
N ARG A 260 9.20 -20.69 34.88
CA ARG A 260 9.91 -21.97 34.99
C ARG A 260 11.11 -22.05 34.05
N LYS A 261 11.07 -21.39 32.89
CA LYS A 261 12.19 -21.37 31.93
C LYS A 261 13.35 -20.45 32.36
N ASN A 262 13.05 -19.43 33.17
CA ASN A 262 14.03 -18.45 33.65
C ASN A 262 14.66 -18.82 35.01
N LYS A 263 14.36 -20.00 35.55
CA LYS A 263 14.98 -20.58 36.75
C LYS A 263 15.89 -21.73 36.33
#